data_AF-A6EPH1-F1
#
_entry.id   AF-A6EPH1-F1
#
_cell.length_a   1.000
_cell.length_b   1.000
_cell.length_c   1.000
_cell.angle_alpha   90.00
_cell.angle_beta   90.00
_cell.angle_gamma   90.00
#
_symmetry.space_group_name_H-M   'P 1'
#
loop_
_entity.id
_entity.type
_entity.pdbx_description
1 polymer ?
#
loop_
_entity_poly.entity_id
_entity_poly.type
_entity_poly.pdbx_seq_one_letter_code
_entity_poly.pdbx_strand_id
1 'polypeptide(L)' 'MVDNEFSSPIFLLKAGVTALDLGKPSVAVKHLTTLTEKYPNAAEATKATAYLGMAEAMN' A
#
# COMPACT_ATOMS: atom_id res chain seq x y z
N MET A 1 -9.22 -20.02 4.41
CA MET A 1 -9.20 -19.03 3.32
C MET A 1 -7.78 -19.03 2.79
N VAL A 2 -7.59 -19.30 1.50
CA VAL A 2 -6.26 -19.21 0.88
C VAL A 2 -5.98 -17.72 0.75
N ASP A 3 -4.98 -17.21 1.49
CA ASP A 3 -4.48 -15.86 1.25
C ASP A 3 -4.01 -15.81 -0.20
N ASN A 4 -4.71 -15.02 -1.02
CA ASN A 4 -4.39 -14.86 -2.43
C ASN A 4 -3.16 -13.94 -2.55
N GLU A 5 -1.98 -14.53 -2.40
CA GLU A 5 -0.71 -13.80 -2.40
C GLU A 5 -0.40 -13.08 -3.72
N PHE A 6 -1.10 -13.40 -4.80
CA PHE A 6 -0.90 -12.77 -6.10
C PHE A 6 -1.72 -11.49 -6.29
N SER A 7 -3.01 -11.52 -5.93
CA SER A 7 -3.89 -10.34 -6.17
C SER A 7 -3.96 -9.40 -4.97
N SER A 8 -3.79 -9.90 -3.74
CA SER A 8 -3.79 -9.07 -2.53
C SER A 8 -2.81 -7.89 -2.60
N PRO A 9 -1.54 -8.06 -3.02
CA PRO A 9 -0.62 -6.93 -3.10
C PRO A 9 -1.04 -5.86 -4.14
N ILE A 10 -1.66 -6.28 -5.25
CA ILE A 10 -2.17 -5.39 -6.29
C ILE A 10 -3.31 -4.51 -5.74
N PHE A 11 -4.28 -5.11 -5.03
CA PHE A 11 -5.40 -4.37 -4.47
C PHE A 11 -4.98 -3.46 -3.30
N LEU A 12 -4.02 -3.89 -2.48
CA LEU A 12 -3.47 -3.05 -1.41
C LEU A 12 -2.74 -1.82 -1.95
N LEU A 13 -1.93 -1.98 -3.00
CA LEU A 13 -1.26 -0.85 -3.64
C LEU A 13 -2.30 0.14 -4.18
N LYS A 14 -3.31 -0.37 -4.89
CA LYS A 14 -4.37 0.47 -5.46
C LYS A 14 -5.18 1.18 -4.39
N ALA A 15 -5.51 0.50 -3.29
CA ALA A 15 -6.21 1.11 -2.16
C ALA A 15 -5.38 2.22 -1.51
N GLY A 16 -4.07 2.01 -1.34
CA GLY A 16 -3.14 3.02 -0.82
C GLY A 16 -3.06 4.26 -1.72
N VAL A 17 -2.90 4.05 -3.03
CA VAL A 17 -2.85 5.15 -4.02
C VAL A 17 -4.18 5.90 -4.08
N THR A 18 -5.32 5.20 -4.12
CA THR A 18 -6.64 5.86 -4.10
C THR A 18 -6.88 6.63 -2.80
N ALA A 19 -6.40 6.13 -1.66
CA ALA A 19 -6.49 6.86 -0.39
C ALA A 19 -5.65 8.16 -0.40
N LEU A 20 -4.48 8.15 -1.05
CA LEU A 20 -3.70 9.37 -1.30
C LEU A 20 -4.45 10.37 -2.18
N ASP A 21 -5.02 9.90 -3.29
CA ASP A 21 -5.79 10.72 -4.22
C ASP A 21 -7.03 11.36 -3.55
N LEU A 22 -7.62 10.66 -2.57
CA LEU A 22 -8.74 11.14 -1.77
C LEU A 22 -8.34 12.07 -0.62
N GLY A 23 -7.05 12.39 -0.45
CA GLY A 23 -6.56 13.21 0.65
C GLY A 23 -6.68 12.53 2.02
N LYS A 24 -6.61 11.19 2.06
CA LYS A 24 -6.68 10.37 3.28
C LYS A 24 -5.34 9.69 3.57
N PRO A 25 -4.28 10.45 3.91
CA PRO A 25 -2.93 9.91 4.05
C PRO A 25 -2.83 8.82 5.12
N SER A 26 -3.54 8.93 6.25
CA SER A 26 -3.48 7.90 7.30
C SER A 26 -4.05 6.54 6.84
N VAL A 27 -5.05 6.54 5.94
CA VAL A 27 -5.60 5.31 5.34
C VAL A 27 -4.62 4.73 4.33
N ALA A 28 -3.95 5.59 3.55
CA ALA A 28 -2.91 5.17 2.63
C ALA A 28 -1.74 4.50 3.37
N VAL A 29 -1.25 5.12 4.45
CA VAL A 29 -0.19 4.56 5.31
C VAL A 29 -0.56 3.15 5.74
N LYS A 30 -1.76 2.94 6.29
CA LYS A 30 -2.20 1.61 6.75
C LYS A 30 -2.15 0.54 5.64
N HIS A 31 -2.66 0.85 4.45
CA HIS A 31 -2.69 -0.11 3.34
C HIS A 31 -1.30 -0.39 2.78
N LEU A 32 -0.47 0.64 2.65
CA LEU A 32 0.88 0.54 2.11
C LEU A 32 1.84 -0.15 3.10
N THR A 33 1.74 0.10 4.40
CA THR A 33 2.47 -0.65 5.44
C THR A 33 2.09 -2.13 5.43
N THR A 34 0.79 -2.43 5.33
CA THR A 34 0.35 -3.83 5.22
C THR A 34 0.95 -4.52 3.99
N LEU A 35 1.06 -3.80 2.87
CA LEU A 35 1.65 -4.28 1.63
C LEU A 35 3.15 -4.55 1.77
N THR A 36 3.90 -3.63 2.39
CA THR A 36 5.35 -3.80 2.59
C THR A 36 5.69 -4.86 3.62
N GLU A 37 4.87 -5.04 4.66
CA GLU A 37 5.09 -6.05 5.70
C GLU A 37 4.68 -7.46 5.27
N LYS A 38 3.50 -7.61 4.64
CA LYS A 38 2.99 -8.94 4.27
C LYS A 38 3.52 -9.46 2.93
N TYR A 39 3.84 -8.57 2.00
CA TYR A 39 4.24 -8.95 0.65
C TYR A 39 5.58 -8.29 0.25
N PRO A 40 6.65 -8.42 1.05
CA PRO A 40 7.92 -7.73 0.78
C PRO A 40 8.59 -8.14 -0.54
N ASN A 41 8.28 -9.33 -1.04
CA ASN A 41 8.80 -9.86 -2.31
C ASN A 41 7.95 -9.49 -3.53
N ALA A 42 6.80 -8.84 -3.33
CA ALA A 42 5.94 -8.40 -4.43
C ALA A 42 6.52 -7.15 -5.10
N ALA A 43 6.41 -7.05 -6.43
CA ALA A 43 6.86 -5.87 -7.16
C ALA A 43 6.10 -4.60 -6.71
N GLU A 44 4.87 -4.78 -6.24
CA GLU A 44 4.01 -3.76 -5.67
C GLU A 44 4.57 -3.19 -4.36
N ALA A 45 5.24 -4.00 -3.53
CA ALA A 45 5.81 -3.52 -2.26
C ALA A 45 6.92 -2.49 -2.48
N THR A 46 7.76 -2.66 -3.51
CA THR A 46 8.74 -1.64 -3.89
C THR A 46 8.09 -0.31 -4.25
N LYS A 47 6.96 -0.35 -4.97
CA LYS A 47 6.18 0.87 -5.29
C LYS A 47 5.52 1.43 -4.03
N ALA A 48 5.03 0.56 -3.15
CA ALA A 48 4.34 0.93 -1.93
C ALA A 48 5.23 1.77 -1.00
N THR A 49 6.52 1.45 -0.89
CA THR A 49 7.47 2.22 -0.08
C THR A 49 7.59 3.68 -0.55
N ALA A 50 7.58 3.92 -1.87
CA ALA A 50 7.60 5.28 -2.42
C ALA A 50 6.31 6.05 -2.10
N TYR A 51 5.15 5.42 -2.28
CA TYR A 51 3.86 6.03 -1.91
C TYR A 51 3.71 6.20 -0.39
N LEU A 52 4.32 5.33 0.42
CA LEU A 52 4.30 5.42 1.88
C LEU A 52 5.01 6.70 2.34
N GLY A 53 6.21 6.97 1.80
CA GLY A 53 6.93 8.21 2.10
C GLY A 53 6.15 9.47 1.68
N MET A 54 5.42 9.42 0.56
CA MET A 54 4.51 10.51 0.18
C MET A 54 3.34 10.66 1.15
N ALA A 55 2.73 9.54 1.56
CA ALA A 55 1.61 9.53 2.50
C ALA A 55 2.02 10.05 3.88
N GLU A 56 3.19 9.67 4.38
CA GLU A 56 3.76 10.16 5.64
C GLU A 56 4.10 11.66 5.57
N ALA A 57 4.56 12.16 4.43
CA ALA A 57 4.83 13.58 4.24
C ALA A 57 3.55 14.45 4.17
N MET A 58 2.41 13.86 3.82
CA MET A 58 1.10 14.53 3.75
C MET A 58 0.32 14.45 5.07
N ASN A 59 0.76 13.64 6.04
CA ASN A 59 0.09 13.39 7.31
C ASN A 59 0.62 14.30 8.42
#